data_AF-A0A929BJA2-F1
#
_entry.id   AF-A0A929BJA2-F1
#
_cell.length_a   1.000
_cell.length_b   1.000
_cell.length_c   1.000
_cell.angle_alpha   90.00
_cell.angle_beta   90.00
_cell.angle_gamma   90.00
#
_symmetry.space_group_name_H-M   'P 1'
#
loop_
_entity.id
_entity.type
_entity.pdbx_description
1 polymer ?
#
loop_
_entity_poly.entity_id
_entity_poly.type
_entity_poly.pdbx_seq_one_letter_code
_entity_poly.pdbx_strand_id
1 'polypeptide(L)'
;MARKRGDRYRLLLYERMWQRWAWTCILIVPAAVILWWFVPRIPIIYTPFRALALIPALVSLVILAYAYLARRLAWVQCRPNHLHIQMPFCPLVVSYGRIKSVRPKAFAQVFDPAAERAARRRWLRPYWGRTVLMVELSKYPFSKTWLRLWFSPYLLAPDVTGFVFLVEDWMALSRQLDEFRTAWMMRRTEQWRAQSKT
;
A
#
# COMPACT_ATOMS: atom_id res chain seq x y z
N MET A 1 15.02 7.23 -28.05
CA MET A 1 13.68 6.64 -27.82
C MET A 1 13.19 6.96 -26.41
N ALA A 2 12.14 7.76 -26.26
CA ALA A 2 11.57 8.06 -24.95
C ALA A 2 11.10 6.74 -24.29
N ARG A 3 11.64 6.42 -23.13
CA ARG A 3 11.28 5.23 -22.34
C ARG A 3 9.79 5.32 -21.98
N LYS A 4 8.91 4.66 -22.75
CA LYS A 4 7.47 4.55 -22.45
C LYS A 4 7.31 4.07 -21.00
N ARG A 5 6.63 4.88 -20.18
CA ARG A 5 6.21 4.51 -18.82
C ARG A 5 4.84 3.85 -18.93
N GLY A 6 4.61 2.79 -18.15
CA GLY A 6 3.31 2.15 -18.05
C GLY A 6 2.29 3.01 -17.32
N ASP A 7 1.06 2.54 -17.29
CA ASP A 7 -0.05 3.21 -16.64
C ASP A 7 0.03 3.06 -15.12
N ARG A 8 -0.68 3.93 -14.41
CA ARG A 8 -0.71 3.92 -12.95
C ARG A 8 -1.98 3.24 -12.48
N TYR A 9 -1.84 2.17 -11.72
CA TYR A 9 -2.95 1.43 -11.13
C TYR A 9 -3.06 1.74 -9.64
N ARG A 10 -4.22 2.22 -9.21
CA ARG A 10 -4.46 2.61 -7.82
C ARG A 10 -4.69 1.38 -6.95
N LEU A 11 -4.14 1.39 -5.74
CA LEU A 11 -4.31 0.31 -4.77
C LEU A 11 -5.57 0.53 -3.93
N LEU A 12 -6.61 -0.25 -4.20
CA LEU A 12 -7.94 -0.11 -3.59
C LEU A 12 -7.93 -0.32 -2.07
N LEU A 13 -6.98 -1.11 -1.57
CA LEU A 13 -6.84 -1.40 -0.15
C LEU A 13 -6.64 -0.12 0.69
N TYR A 14 -5.89 0.85 0.17
CA TYR A 14 -5.57 2.10 0.88
C TYR A 14 -6.73 3.09 0.86
N GLU A 15 -7.57 3.05 -0.17
CA GLU A 15 -8.79 3.86 -0.23
C GLU A 15 -9.79 3.49 0.86
N ARG A 16 -9.91 2.20 1.17
CA ARG A 16 -10.78 1.75 2.26
C ARG A 16 -10.18 1.98 3.64
N MET A 17 -8.85 2.02 3.73
CA MET A 17 -8.18 2.38 4.98
C MET A 17 -8.51 3.83 5.34
N TRP A 18 -8.50 4.74 4.35
CA TRP A 18 -8.98 6.12 4.52
C TRP A 18 -10.42 6.18 5.05
N GLN A 19 -11.37 5.48 4.42
CA GLN A 19 -12.79 5.54 4.84
C GLN A 19 -13.01 5.17 6.31
N ARG A 20 -12.23 4.23 6.85
CA ARG A 20 -12.34 3.80 8.25
C ARG A 20 -11.70 4.78 9.23
N TRP A 21 -10.48 5.22 8.94
CA TRP A 21 -9.72 6.08 9.86
C TRP A 21 -10.16 7.54 9.79
N ALA A 22 -10.61 8.01 8.62
CA ALA A 22 -11.05 9.39 8.43
C ALA A 22 -12.22 9.73 9.37
N TRP A 23 -13.22 8.86 9.48
CA TRP A 23 -14.35 9.09 10.38
C TRP A 23 -13.93 9.20 11.84
N THR A 24 -13.11 8.27 12.33
CA THR A 24 -12.62 8.32 13.71
C THR A 24 -11.81 9.58 13.97
N CYS A 25 -10.87 9.94 13.08
CA CYS A 25 -10.06 11.14 13.23
C CYS A 25 -10.89 12.43 13.14
N ILE A 26 -11.87 12.49 12.24
CA ILE A 26 -12.78 13.64 12.10
C ILE A 26 -13.63 13.83 13.36
N LEU A 27 -13.95 12.77 14.11
CA LEU A 27 -14.68 12.89 15.38
C LEU A 27 -13.77 13.25 16.55
N ILE A 28 -12.53 12.73 16.59
CA ILE A 28 -11.59 13.00 17.68
C ILE A 28 -11.12 14.47 17.65
N VAL A 29 -10.87 15.05 16.47
CA VAL A 29 -10.42 16.44 16.36
C VAL A 29 -11.39 17.44 17.05
N PRO A 30 -12.69 17.51 16.70
CA PRO A 30 -13.63 18.40 17.36
C PRO A 30 -13.85 18.00 18.83
N ALA A 31 -13.87 16.72 19.17
CA ALA A 31 -14.00 16.29 20.58
C ALA A 31 -12.84 16.80 21.44
N ALA A 32 -11.61 16.76 20.94
CA ALA A 32 -10.43 17.29 21.63
C ALA A 32 -10.44 18.83 21.69
N VAL A 33 -10.93 19.51 20.66
CA VAL A 33 -11.11 20.98 20.67
C VAL A 33 -12.19 21.41 21.67
N ILE A 34 -13.32 20.70 21.72
CA ILE A 34 -14.39 20.92 22.70
C ILE A 34 -13.87 20.69 24.11
N LEU A 35 -13.11 19.61 24.34
CA LEU A 35 -12.51 19.33 25.63
C LEU A 35 -11.55 20.48 26.05
N TRP A 36 -10.68 20.94 25.15
CA TRP A 36 -9.79 22.08 25.41
C TRP A 36 -10.55 23.36 25.74
N TRP A 37 -11.71 23.59 25.12
CA TRP A 37 -12.59 24.73 25.40
C TRP A 37 -13.30 24.63 26.76
N PHE A 38 -13.66 23.41 27.20
CA PHE A 38 -14.38 23.17 28.46
C PHE A 38 -13.47 23.00 29.68
N VAL A 39 -12.20 22.60 29.50
CA VAL A 39 -11.17 22.49 30.56
C VAL A 39 -11.11 23.71 31.50
N PRO A 40 -11.13 24.99 31.03
CA PRO A 40 -11.06 26.14 31.94
C PRO A 40 -12.27 26.30 32.88
N ARG A 41 -13.37 25.56 32.66
CA ARG A 41 -14.55 25.57 33.55
C ARG A 41 -14.45 24.54 34.68
N ILE A 42 -13.42 23.69 34.69
CA ILE A 42 -13.22 22.64 35.68
C ILE A 42 -12.05 23.05 36.60
N PRO A 43 -12.30 23.37 37.88
CA PRO A 43 -11.28 23.89 38.81
C PRO A 43 -10.20 22.87 39.23
N ILE A 44 -10.25 21.64 38.68
CA ILE A 44 -9.41 20.50 39.07
C ILE A 44 -8.10 20.43 38.25
N ILE A 45 -8.02 21.13 37.11
CA ILE A 45 -6.92 20.97 36.15
C ILE A 45 -5.93 22.14 36.24
N TYR A 46 -4.69 21.83 36.66
CA TYR A 46 -3.56 22.77 36.64
C TYR A 46 -3.34 23.35 35.23
N THR A 47 -3.26 24.68 35.15
CA THR A 47 -3.11 25.50 33.93
C THR A 47 -2.04 25.04 32.91
N PRO A 48 -0.85 24.53 33.28
CA PRO A 48 0.14 24.07 32.29
C PRO A 48 -0.26 22.79 31.54
N PHE A 49 -1.13 21.94 32.10
CA PHE A 49 -1.55 20.68 31.46
C PHE A 49 -2.64 20.86 30.39
N ARG A 50 -3.19 22.08 30.25
CA ARG A 50 -4.21 22.40 29.23
C ARG A 50 -3.74 22.11 27.80
N ALA A 51 -2.46 22.33 27.51
CA ALA A 51 -1.90 22.05 26.18
C ALA A 51 -1.88 20.54 25.85
N LEU A 52 -1.81 19.66 26.86
CA LEU A 52 -1.84 18.21 26.62
C LEU A 52 -3.19 17.73 26.05
N ALA A 53 -4.29 18.45 26.31
CA ALA A 53 -5.60 18.14 25.75
C ALA A 53 -5.65 18.25 24.21
N LEU A 54 -4.67 18.95 23.59
CA LEU A 54 -4.54 19.08 22.14
C LEU A 54 -3.68 17.97 21.51
N ILE A 55 -2.95 17.17 22.31
CA ILE A 55 -2.14 16.07 21.76
C ILE A 55 -3.00 15.08 20.96
N PRO A 56 -4.17 14.62 21.42
CA PRO A 56 -5.04 13.74 20.64
C PRO A 56 -5.52 14.38 19.33
N ALA A 57 -5.76 15.70 19.34
CA ALA A 57 -6.15 16.43 18.13
C ALA A 57 -5.00 16.44 17.11
N LEU A 58 -3.78 16.76 17.56
CA LEU A 58 -2.59 16.79 16.72
C LEU A 58 -2.29 15.40 16.13
N VAL A 59 -2.30 14.36 16.96
CA VAL A 59 -2.08 12.97 16.52
C VAL A 59 -3.14 12.55 15.50
N SER A 60 -4.41 12.87 15.75
CA SER A 60 -5.50 12.56 14.82
C SER A 60 -5.36 13.29 13.49
N LEU A 61 -4.91 14.54 13.51
CA LEU A 61 -4.67 15.34 12.31
C LEU A 61 -3.51 14.78 11.48
N VAL A 62 -2.43 14.34 12.14
CA VAL A 62 -1.30 13.66 11.47
C VAL A 62 -1.74 12.35 10.84
N ILE A 63 -2.52 11.52 11.56
CA ILE A 63 -3.05 10.26 11.02
C ILE A 63 -4.00 10.52 9.84
N LEU A 64 -4.84 11.54 9.93
CA LEU A 64 -5.74 11.96 8.86
C LEU A 64 -4.93 12.40 7.62
N ALA A 65 -3.97 13.31 7.79
CA ALA A 65 -3.11 13.75 6.69
C ALA A 65 -2.40 12.55 6.03
N TYR A 66 -1.86 11.64 6.84
CA TYR A 66 -1.22 10.42 6.34
C TYR A 66 -2.19 9.54 5.54
N ALA A 67 -3.37 9.24 6.08
CA ALA A 67 -4.34 8.38 5.41
C ALA A 67 -4.86 9.01 4.09
N TYR A 68 -4.98 10.34 4.05
CA TYR A 68 -5.33 11.08 2.84
C TYR A 68 -4.25 10.97 1.77
N LEU A 69 -2.99 11.19 2.16
CA LEU A 69 -1.84 11.02 1.27
C LEU A 69 -1.75 9.58 0.78
N ALA A 70 -1.93 8.60 1.66
CA ALA A 70 -1.91 7.18 1.31
C ALA A 70 -2.96 6.84 0.22
N ARG A 71 -4.18 7.38 0.33
CA ARG A 71 -5.24 7.18 -0.69
C ARG A 71 -4.86 7.72 -2.07
N ARG A 72 -4.13 8.85 -2.13
CA ARG A 72 -3.79 9.53 -3.39
C ARG A 72 -2.48 9.02 -4.00
N LEU A 73 -1.53 8.62 -3.16
CA LEU A 73 -0.17 8.27 -3.55
C LEU A 73 0.08 6.76 -3.64
N ALA A 74 -0.83 5.90 -3.16
CA ALA A 74 -0.70 4.45 -3.28
C ALA A 74 -1.08 3.99 -4.70
N TRP A 75 -0.07 3.82 -5.55
CA TRP A 75 -0.23 3.32 -6.92
C TRP A 75 0.93 2.43 -7.33
N VAL A 76 0.65 1.53 -8.27
CA VAL A 76 1.62 0.64 -8.90
C VAL A 76 1.79 1.05 -10.36
N GLN A 77 3.02 1.09 -10.83
CA GLN A 77 3.35 1.44 -12.21
C GLN A 77 4.46 0.52 -12.74
N CYS A 78 4.25 -0.01 -13.94
CA CYS A 78 5.28 -0.73 -14.67
C CYS A 78 6.22 0.28 -15.35
N ARG A 79 7.52 0.20 -15.06
CA ARG A 79 8.56 1.01 -15.74
C ARG A 79 9.48 0.09 -16.54
N PRO A 80 10.25 0.59 -17.53
CA PRO A 80 11.06 -0.27 -18.41
C PRO A 80 12.03 -1.23 -17.72
N ASN A 81 12.56 -0.85 -16.55
CA ASN A 81 13.59 -1.65 -15.86
C ASN A 81 13.09 -2.29 -14.56
N HIS A 82 11.94 -1.85 -14.04
CA HIS A 82 11.44 -2.27 -12.74
C HIS A 82 9.94 -2.02 -12.60
N LEU A 83 9.31 -2.78 -11.72
CA LEU A 83 8.01 -2.48 -11.17
C LEU A 83 8.18 -1.44 -10.04
N HIS A 84 7.44 -0.33 -10.15
CA HIS A 84 7.48 0.76 -9.20
C HIS A 84 6.18 0.80 -8.39
N ILE A 85 6.29 0.57 -7.09
CA ILE A 85 5.16 0.63 -6.16
C ILE A 85 5.34 1.91 -5.34
N GLN A 86 4.55 2.93 -5.63
CA GLN A 86 4.57 4.17 -4.86
C GLN A 86 3.71 4.00 -3.60
N MET A 87 4.30 4.38 -2.47
CA MET A 87 3.62 4.59 -1.19
C MET A 87 3.91 6.01 -0.70
N PRO A 88 3.12 6.54 0.26
CA PRO A 88 3.31 7.90 0.76
C PRO A 88 4.72 8.21 1.27
N PHE A 89 5.39 7.25 1.93
CA PHE A 89 6.73 7.48 2.51
C PHE A 89 7.84 6.60 1.94
N CYS A 90 7.54 5.37 1.50
CA CYS A 90 8.55 4.43 1.03
C CYS A 90 8.21 3.91 -0.38
N PRO A 91 8.63 4.59 -1.45
CA PRO A 91 8.53 4.02 -2.79
C PRO A 91 9.37 2.76 -2.86
N LEU A 92 8.81 1.70 -3.44
CA LEU A 92 9.45 0.41 -3.56
C LEU A 92 9.70 0.08 -5.02
N VAL A 93 10.96 -0.26 -5.30
CA VAL A 93 11.42 -0.61 -6.64
C VAL A 93 11.74 -2.10 -6.68
N VAL A 94 11.07 -2.83 -7.56
CA VAL A 94 11.26 -4.27 -7.76
C VAL A 94 11.75 -4.51 -9.19
N SER A 95 12.97 -5.02 -9.33
CA SER A 95 13.49 -5.43 -10.65
C SER A 95 12.72 -6.62 -11.21
N TYR A 96 12.44 -6.61 -12.51
CA TYR A 96 11.76 -7.72 -13.20
C TYR A 96 12.51 -9.05 -13.08
N GLY A 97 13.84 -9.01 -12.93
CA GLY A 97 14.63 -10.22 -12.72
C GLY A 97 14.37 -10.93 -11.38
N ARG A 98 13.73 -10.26 -10.40
CA ARG A 98 13.34 -10.87 -9.13
C ARG A 98 11.95 -11.50 -9.17
N ILE A 99 11.15 -11.21 -10.20
CA ILE A 99 9.79 -11.72 -10.34
C ILE A 99 9.85 -13.14 -10.87
N LYS A 100 9.40 -14.09 -10.05
CA LYS A 100 9.31 -15.51 -10.41
C LYS A 100 8.07 -15.76 -11.25
N SER A 101 6.90 -15.44 -10.69
CA SER A 101 5.61 -15.66 -11.34
C SER A 101 4.63 -14.54 -11.03
N VAL A 102 3.66 -14.34 -11.92
CA VAL A 102 2.57 -13.38 -11.78
C VAL A 102 1.30 -14.18 -12.03
N ARG A 103 0.39 -14.24 -11.05
CA ARG A 103 -0.83 -15.03 -11.15
C ARG A 103 -2.02 -14.27 -10.58
N PRO A 104 -3.17 -14.25 -11.27
CA PRO A 104 -4.41 -13.80 -10.65
C PRO A 104 -4.87 -14.83 -9.61
N LYS A 105 -5.25 -14.36 -8.42
CA LYS A 105 -5.89 -15.19 -7.38
C LYS A 105 -7.07 -14.44 -6.78
N ALA A 106 -8.04 -15.14 -6.23
CA ALA A 106 -9.08 -14.50 -5.45
C ALA A 106 -8.51 -13.99 -4.11
N PHE A 107 -8.94 -12.81 -3.66
CA PHE A 107 -8.45 -12.24 -2.39
C PHE A 107 -8.68 -13.18 -1.20
N ALA A 108 -9.84 -13.84 -1.15
CA ALA A 108 -10.17 -14.83 -0.11
C ALA A 108 -9.36 -16.14 -0.19
N GLN A 109 -8.71 -16.43 -1.32
CA GLN A 109 -7.78 -17.56 -1.43
C GLN A 109 -6.37 -17.20 -0.93
N VAL A 110 -6.02 -15.92 -0.96
CA VAL A 110 -4.71 -15.43 -0.50
C VAL A 110 -4.73 -15.11 0.99
N PHE A 111 -5.84 -14.55 1.49
CA PHE A 111 -6.06 -14.27 2.89
C PHE A 111 -7.30 -15.03 3.35
N ASP A 112 -7.15 -15.93 4.31
CA ASP A 112 -8.29 -16.70 4.80
C ASP A 112 -9.26 -15.79 5.59
N PRO A 113 -10.51 -15.59 5.13
CA PRO A 113 -11.50 -14.78 5.84
C PRO A 113 -11.96 -15.42 7.16
N ALA A 114 -11.78 -16.74 7.35
CA ALA A 114 -12.16 -17.43 8.57
C ALA A 114 -11.13 -17.22 9.70
N ALA A 115 -9.84 -17.18 9.36
CA ALA A 115 -8.76 -16.86 10.30
C ALA A 115 -8.73 -15.38 10.74
N GLU A 116 -9.42 -14.49 10.03
CA GLU A 116 -9.41 -13.05 10.32
C GLU A 116 -10.40 -12.62 11.41
N ARG A 117 -9.98 -11.68 12.26
CA ARG A 117 -10.83 -11.12 13.33
C ARG A 117 -12.11 -10.53 12.72
N ALA A 118 -13.27 -10.77 13.33
CA ALA A 118 -14.59 -10.37 12.81
C ALA A 118 -14.67 -8.90 12.33
N ALA A 119 -14.03 -7.97 13.06
CA ALA A 119 -13.96 -6.56 12.68
C ALA A 119 -13.18 -6.31 11.37
N ARG A 120 -12.08 -7.04 11.12
CA ARG A 120 -11.31 -6.97 9.87
C ARG A 120 -12.03 -7.68 8.74
N ARG A 121 -12.62 -8.84 9.01
CA ARG A 121 -13.45 -9.57 8.04
C ARG A 121 -14.61 -8.71 7.51
N ARG A 122 -15.32 -8.01 8.39
CA ARG A 122 -16.40 -7.07 8.01
C ARG A 122 -15.87 -5.87 7.23
N TRP A 123 -14.70 -5.35 7.62
CA TRP A 123 -14.06 -4.28 6.89
C TRP A 123 -13.68 -4.71 5.47
N LEU A 124 -13.04 -5.86 5.26
CA LEU A 124 -12.62 -6.36 3.94
C LEU A 124 -13.74 -7.01 3.11
N ARG A 125 -14.99 -6.98 3.60
CA ARG A 125 -16.14 -7.68 3.01
C ARG A 125 -16.29 -7.53 1.47
N PRO A 126 -16.18 -6.34 0.86
CA PRO A 126 -16.36 -6.19 -0.59
C PRO A 126 -15.14 -6.57 -1.42
N TYR A 127 -14.01 -6.88 -0.79
CA TYR A 127 -12.80 -7.30 -1.49
C TYR A 127 -12.60 -8.81 -1.49
N TRP A 128 -13.29 -9.57 -0.62
CA TRP A 128 -13.16 -11.03 -0.57
C TRP A 128 -13.41 -11.73 -1.90
N GLY A 129 -14.39 -11.25 -2.68
CA GLY A 129 -14.70 -11.80 -4.01
C GLY A 129 -13.90 -11.17 -5.17
N ARG A 130 -12.98 -10.23 -4.91
CA ARG A 130 -12.20 -9.59 -5.96
C ARG A 130 -10.95 -10.38 -6.29
N THR A 131 -10.58 -10.36 -7.56
CA THR A 131 -9.31 -10.87 -8.05
C THR A 131 -8.19 -9.91 -7.69
N VAL A 132 -7.11 -10.46 -7.15
CA VAL A 132 -5.85 -9.76 -6.89
C VAL A 132 -4.75 -10.32 -7.77
N LEU A 133 -3.83 -9.44 -8.15
CA LEU A 133 -2.63 -9.85 -8.87
C LEU A 133 -1.55 -10.21 -7.85
N MET A 134 -1.22 -11.50 -7.77
CA MET A 134 -0.17 -12.01 -6.92
C MET A 134 1.14 -12.05 -7.71
N VAL A 135 2.12 -11.27 -7.27
CA VAL A 135 3.46 -11.21 -7.86
C VAL A 135 4.41 -11.90 -6.91
N GLU A 136 4.90 -13.07 -7.30
CA GLU A 136 5.87 -13.85 -6.52
C GLU A 136 7.28 -13.37 -6.82
N LEU A 137 8.07 -13.17 -5.77
CA LEU A 137 9.45 -12.72 -5.85
C LEU A 137 10.40 -13.82 -5.36
N SER A 138 11.63 -13.80 -5.86
CA SER A 138 12.71 -14.62 -5.30
C SER A 138 13.10 -14.17 -3.89
N LYS A 139 13.22 -12.86 -3.67
CA LYS A 139 13.54 -12.24 -2.39
C LYS A 139 12.96 -10.83 -2.33
N TYR A 140 12.53 -10.41 -1.14
CA TYR A 140 12.14 -9.01 -0.91
C TYR A 140 13.34 -8.06 -1.07
N PRO A 141 13.15 -6.85 -1.62
CA PRO A 141 14.21 -5.84 -1.69
C PRO A 141 14.65 -5.33 -0.31
N PHE A 142 13.76 -5.37 0.69
CA PHE A 142 14.01 -4.99 2.08
C PHE A 142 13.57 -6.11 3.03
N SER A 143 13.89 -5.99 4.33
CA SER A 143 13.44 -6.96 5.32
C SER A 143 11.91 -7.00 5.40
N LYS A 144 11.33 -8.19 5.62
CA LYS A 144 9.87 -8.37 5.75
C LYS A 144 9.32 -7.50 6.88
N THR A 145 10.07 -7.32 7.97
CA THR A 145 9.70 -6.45 9.10
C THR A 145 9.60 -4.99 8.69
N TRP A 146 10.57 -4.47 7.92
CA TRP A 146 10.52 -3.10 7.40
C TRP A 146 9.34 -2.90 6.46
N LEU A 147 9.12 -3.87 5.56
CA LEU A 147 7.96 -3.85 4.68
C LEU A 147 6.65 -3.87 5.46
N ARG A 148 6.53 -4.68 6.52
CA ARG A 148 5.29 -4.75 7.32
C ARG A 148 5.02 -3.49 8.15
N LEU A 149 6.04 -2.68 8.42
CA LEU A 149 5.89 -1.39 9.09
C LEU A 149 5.34 -0.31 8.15
N TRP A 150 5.80 -0.29 6.90
CA TRP A 150 5.43 0.74 5.92
C TRP A 150 4.27 0.34 5.01
N PHE A 151 4.10 -0.96 4.75
CA PHE A 151 3.09 -1.52 3.89
C PHE A 151 1.99 -2.17 4.70
N SER A 152 0.76 -2.13 4.18
CA SER A 152 -0.33 -2.90 4.77
C SER A 152 0.02 -4.40 4.72
N PRO A 153 -0.27 -5.19 5.76
CA PRO A 153 -0.02 -6.63 5.75
C PRO A 153 -0.71 -7.33 4.58
N TYR A 154 -1.85 -6.79 4.09
CA TYR A 154 -2.58 -7.35 2.95
C TYR A 154 -1.94 -7.10 1.58
N LEU A 155 -0.84 -6.32 1.52
CA LEU A 155 -0.05 -6.15 0.31
C LEU A 155 1.09 -7.17 0.22
N LEU A 156 1.40 -7.87 1.32
CA LEU A 156 2.41 -8.91 1.40
C LEU A 156 1.72 -10.28 1.38
N ALA A 157 2.22 -11.19 0.55
CA ALA A 157 1.71 -12.56 0.58
C ALA A 157 2.08 -13.23 1.93
N PRO A 158 1.13 -13.93 2.59
CA PRO A 158 1.40 -14.59 3.87
C PRO A 158 2.33 -15.81 3.70
N ASP A 159 2.01 -16.67 2.73
CA ASP A 159 2.62 -18.00 2.57
C ASP A 159 3.90 -17.98 1.72
N VAL A 160 4.03 -16.98 0.84
CA VAL A 160 5.16 -16.89 -0.09
C VAL A 160 5.79 -15.50 -0.07
N THR A 161 7.02 -15.41 -0.59
CA THR A 161 7.67 -14.12 -0.79
C THR A 161 7.09 -13.45 -2.02
N GLY A 162 6.24 -12.44 -1.83
CA GLY A 162 5.51 -11.82 -2.94
C GLY A 162 4.65 -10.64 -2.51
N PHE A 163 4.19 -9.88 -3.51
CA PHE A 163 3.25 -8.80 -3.32
C PHE A 163 1.86 -9.19 -3.84
N VAL A 164 0.84 -8.66 -3.19
CA VAL A 164 -0.57 -8.84 -3.54
C VAL A 164 -1.13 -7.48 -3.91
N PHE A 165 -1.49 -7.31 -5.17
CA PHE A 165 -2.03 -6.05 -5.67
C PHE A 165 -3.53 -6.18 -5.89
N LEU A 166 -4.29 -5.49 -5.03
CA LEU A 166 -5.71 -5.26 -5.21
C LEU A 166 -5.90 -3.92 -5.93
N VAL A 167 -6.10 -4.00 -7.25
CA VAL A 167 -6.23 -2.85 -8.15
C VAL A 167 -7.60 -2.87 -8.85
N GLU A 168 -8.00 -1.73 -9.43
CA GLU A 168 -9.25 -1.59 -10.19
C GLU A 168 -9.28 -2.52 -11.41
N ASP A 169 -8.21 -2.50 -12.21
CA ASP A 169 -8.06 -3.31 -13.41
C ASP A 169 -6.82 -4.22 -13.30
N TRP A 170 -7.03 -5.41 -12.75
CA TRP A 170 -5.96 -6.40 -12.58
C TRP A 170 -5.51 -6.99 -13.93
N MET A 171 -6.39 -7.03 -14.94
CA MET A 171 -6.09 -7.58 -16.26
C MET A 171 -5.12 -6.68 -17.01
N ALA A 172 -5.39 -5.38 -17.02
CA ALA A 172 -4.50 -4.39 -17.62
C ALA A 172 -3.14 -4.35 -16.92
N LEU A 173 -3.11 -4.39 -15.58
CA LEU A 173 -1.85 -4.47 -14.82
C LEU A 173 -1.07 -5.74 -15.18
N SER A 174 -1.73 -6.91 -15.25
CA SER A 174 -1.08 -8.17 -15.60
C SER A 174 -0.47 -8.13 -17.01
N ARG A 175 -1.26 -7.69 -17.99
CA ARG A 175 -0.81 -7.57 -19.38
C ARG A 175 0.38 -6.63 -19.50
N GLN A 176 0.30 -5.46 -18.87
CA GLN A 176 1.38 -4.49 -18.90
C GLN A 176 2.63 -5.02 -18.18
N LEU A 177 2.47 -5.75 -17.08
CA LEU A 177 3.60 -6.36 -16.38
C LEU A 177 4.33 -7.38 -17.27
N ASP A 178 3.60 -8.22 -18.00
CA ASP A 178 4.18 -9.20 -18.92
C ASP A 178 4.87 -8.53 -20.12
N GLU A 179 4.26 -7.51 -20.72
CA GLU A 179 4.86 -6.72 -21.81
C GLU A 179 6.19 -6.10 -21.39
N PHE A 180 6.22 -5.42 -20.25
CA PHE A 180 7.43 -4.77 -19.73
C PHE A 180 8.51 -5.76 -19.30
N ARG A 181 8.11 -6.89 -18.69
CA ARG A 181 9.02 -7.96 -18.30
C ARG A 181 9.68 -8.60 -19.53
N THR A 182 8.91 -8.88 -20.58
CA THR A 182 9.39 -9.48 -21.83
C THR A 182 10.36 -8.54 -22.55
N ALA A 183 9.98 -7.26 -22.68
CA ALA A 183 10.86 -6.24 -23.26
C ALA A 183 12.16 -6.06 -22.47
N TRP A 184 12.11 -6.19 -21.15
CA TRP A 184 13.31 -6.15 -20.31
C TRP A 184 14.21 -7.37 -20.53
N MET A 185 13.64 -8.58 -20.64
CA MET A 185 14.42 -9.79 -20.93
C MET A 185 15.10 -9.72 -22.31
N MET A 186 14.38 -9.28 -23.34
CA MET A 186 14.93 -9.12 -24.70
C MET A 186 16.14 -8.17 -24.70
N ARG A 187 15.99 -6.97 -24.12
CA ARG A 187 17.11 -6.01 -23.99
C ARG A 187 18.30 -6.59 -23.25
N ARG A 188 18.06 -7.37 -22.20
CA ARG A 188 19.14 -7.99 -21.42
C ARG A 188 19.87 -9.04 -22.26
N THR A 189 19.15 -9.89 -22.98
CA THR A 189 19.74 -10.91 -23.86
C THR A 189 20.54 -10.28 -25.01
N GLU A 190 20.05 -9.19 -25.61
CA GLU A 190 20.78 -8.43 -26.62
C GLU A 190 22.10 -7.86 -26.06
N GLN A 191 22.07 -7.30 -24.86
CA GLN A 191 23.27 -6.80 -24.19
C GLN A 191 24.30 -7.90 -23.94
N TRP A 192 23.86 -9.08 -23.46
CA TRP A 192 24.74 -10.24 -23.28
C TRP A 192 25.37 -10.70 -24.60
N ARG A 193 24.59 -10.75 -25.69
CA ARG A 193 25.09 -11.13 -27.03
C ARG A 193 26.07 -10.12 -27.62
N ALA A 194 25.85 -8.83 -27.36
CA ALA A 194 26.78 -7.78 -27.80
C ALA A 194 28.11 -7.88 -27.04
N GLN A 195 28.06 -8.15 -25.74
CA GLN A 195 29.23 -8.27 -24.89
C GLN A 195 30.06 -9.53 -25.18
N SER A 196 29.43 -10.63 -25.62
CA SER A 196 30.14 -11.87 -25.98
C SER A 196 30.82 -11.84 -27.36
N LYS A 197 30.60 -10.79 -28.15
CA LYS A 197 31.22 -10.60 -29.49
C LYS A 197 32.45 -9.67 -29.47
N THR A 198 32.70 -9.00 -28.34
CA THR A 198 33.90 -8.23 -28.03
C THR A 198 34.84 -9.06 -27.17
#